data_AF-A0A6B2XKL2-F1
#
_entry.id   AF-A0A6B2XKL2-F1
#
_cell.length_a   1.000
_cell.length_b   1.000
_cell.length_c   1.000
_cell.angle_alpha   90.00
_cell.angle_beta   90.00
_cell.angle_gamma   90.00
#
_symmetry.space_group_name_H-M   'P 1'
#
loop_
_entity.id
_entity.type
_entity.pdbx_description
1 polymer ?
#
loop_
_entity_poly.entity_id
_entity_poly.type
_entity_poly.pdbx_seq_one_letter_code
_entity_poly.pdbx_strand_id
1 'polypeptide(L)'
;MLTPDTRVLLTDALRPPAGLRVDAAIATTFSLDLTALLLGPVTFATLDASAQVDGDDLAATDPIGLLEAVQRYSELTTVFCQAGGISVPASYRSVLT
;
A
#
# COMPACT_ATOMS: atom_id res chain seq x y z
N MET A 1 -3.52 15.43 -16.13
CA MET A 1 -2.21 14.95 -16.64
C MET A 1 -1.16 15.45 -15.67
N LEU A 2 -0.34 14.57 -15.11
CA LEU A 2 0.74 14.95 -14.19
C LEU A 2 1.71 15.87 -14.94
N THR A 3 2.08 17.01 -14.33
CA THR A 3 3.03 17.95 -14.94
C THR A 3 4.40 17.26 -15.03
N PRO A 4 5.04 17.21 -16.21
CA PRO A 4 6.27 16.44 -16.41
C PRO A 4 7.44 16.89 -15.53
N ASP A 5 7.44 18.15 -15.09
CA ASP A 5 8.47 18.71 -14.21
C ASP A 5 8.28 18.35 -12.73
N THR A 6 7.13 17.77 -12.36
CA THR A 6 6.83 17.40 -10.97
C THR A 6 7.11 15.92 -10.76
N ARG A 7 8.24 15.61 -10.12
CA ARG A 7 8.54 14.27 -9.62
C ARG A 7 8.17 14.20 -8.14
N VAL A 8 7.39 13.20 -7.79
CA VAL A 8 7.04 12.87 -6.39
C VAL A 8 7.15 11.37 -6.21
N LEU A 9 7.55 10.93 -5.03
CA LEU A 9 7.48 9.51 -4.69
C LEU A 9 6.01 9.11 -4.62
N LEU A 10 5.67 7.94 -5.15
CA LEU A 10 4.29 7.45 -5.10
C LEU A 10 3.81 7.31 -3.65
N THR A 11 4.68 6.92 -2.73
CA THR A 11 4.39 6.85 -1.29
C THR A 11 4.00 8.19 -0.69
N ASP A 12 4.65 9.27 -1.11
CA ASP A 12 4.32 10.63 -0.67
C ASP A 12 3.02 11.12 -1.31
N ALA A 13 2.80 10.79 -2.58
CA ALA A 13 1.56 11.13 -3.28
C ALA A 13 0.33 10.42 -2.70
N LEU A 14 0.52 9.26 -2.08
CA LEU A 14 -0.52 8.50 -1.38
C LEU A 14 -0.78 8.98 0.05
N ARG A 15 0.05 9.87 0.60
CA ARG A 15 -0.12 10.35 1.97
C ARG A 15 -1.44 11.13 2.12
N PRO A 16 -2.34 10.71 3.01
CA PRO A 16 -3.55 11.48 3.31
C PRO A 16 -3.18 12.85 3.88
N PRO A 17 -3.94 13.92 3.56
CA PRO A 17 -3.76 15.20 4.21
C PRO A 17 -4.00 15.11 5.72
N ALA A 18 -3.44 16.06 6.49
CA ALA A 18 -3.55 16.07 7.94
C ALA A 18 -5.02 16.04 8.41
N GLY A 19 -5.32 15.12 9.35
CA GLY A 19 -6.66 14.93 9.89
C GLY A 19 -7.62 14.11 9.01
N LEU A 20 -7.16 13.62 7.86
CA LEU A 20 -7.92 12.72 6.98
C LEU A 20 -7.37 11.30 7.03
N ARG A 21 -8.24 10.33 6.74
CA ARG A 21 -7.91 8.91 6.61
C ARG A 21 -8.35 8.39 5.26
N VAL A 22 -7.76 7.28 4.83
CA VAL A 22 -8.20 6.56 3.64
C VAL A 22 -9.48 5.80 3.97
N ASP A 23 -10.54 6.06 3.21
CA ASP A 23 -11.82 5.33 3.29
C ASP A 23 -12.00 4.40 2.09
N ALA A 24 -11.44 4.76 0.93
CA ALA A 24 -11.36 3.92 -0.26
C ALA A 24 -10.17 4.35 -1.12
N ALA A 25 -9.54 3.38 -1.79
CA ALA A 25 -8.47 3.62 -2.76
C ALA A 25 -8.81 2.91 -4.08
N ILE A 26 -8.70 3.65 -5.19
CA ILE A 26 -8.93 3.11 -6.54
C ILE A 26 -7.66 3.28 -7.34
N ALA A 27 -7.15 2.19 -7.89
CA ALA A 27 -6.01 2.20 -8.79
C ALA A 27 -6.37 1.61 -10.15
N THR A 28 -5.71 2.10 -11.19
CA THR A 28 -5.84 1.57 -12.55
C THR A 28 -4.46 1.29 -13.10
N THR A 29 -4.22 0.08 -13.59
CA THR A 29 -2.93 -0.30 -14.19
C THR A 29 -3.15 -1.25 -15.35
N PHE A 30 -2.23 -1.27 -16.32
CA PHE A 30 -2.29 -2.25 -17.40
C PHE A 30 -1.85 -3.64 -16.92
N SER A 31 -0.72 -3.70 -16.21
CA SER A 31 -0.14 -4.92 -15.65
C SER A 31 -0.20 -4.90 -14.13
N LEU A 32 -0.44 -6.06 -13.53
CA LEU A 32 -0.56 -6.22 -12.08
C LEU A 32 0.27 -7.41 -11.63
N ASP A 33 1.11 -7.20 -10.62
CA ASP A 33 1.71 -8.26 -9.81
C ASP A 33 1.40 -8.01 -8.33
N LEU A 34 1.80 -8.95 -7.46
CA LEU A 34 1.55 -8.83 -6.03
C LEU A 34 2.22 -7.61 -5.41
N THR A 35 3.41 -7.23 -5.89
CA THR A 35 4.16 -6.07 -5.35
C THR A 35 3.43 -4.77 -5.68
N ALA A 36 2.97 -4.60 -6.91
CA ALA A 36 2.17 -3.45 -7.33
C ALA A 36 0.82 -3.40 -6.62
N LEU A 37 0.18 -4.56 -6.41
CA LEU A 37 -1.10 -4.65 -5.68
C LEU A 37 -0.96 -4.22 -4.21
N LEU A 38 0.11 -4.65 -3.54
CA LEU A 38 0.35 -4.36 -2.12
C LEU A 38 0.98 -2.99 -1.86
N LEU A 39 1.52 -2.32 -2.88
CA LEU A 39 2.21 -1.03 -2.72
C LEU A 39 1.32 0.01 -2.01
N GLY A 40 0.06 0.15 -2.44
CA GLY A 40 -0.90 1.05 -1.81
C GLY A 40 -1.21 0.67 -0.36
N PRO A 41 -1.76 -0.52 -0.10
CA PRO A 41 -2.09 -0.99 1.25
C PRO A 41 -0.94 -0.93 2.25
N VAL A 42 0.27 -1.33 1.84
CA VAL A 42 1.47 -1.27 2.68
C VAL A 42 1.87 0.18 2.96
N THR A 43 1.82 1.06 1.96
CA THR A 43 2.07 2.49 2.18
C THR A 43 1.09 3.06 3.20
N PHE A 44 -0.21 2.78 3.09
CA PHE A 44 -1.19 3.28 4.05
C PHE A 44 -0.98 2.73 5.46
N ALA A 45 -0.69 1.43 5.59
CA ALA A 45 -0.41 0.79 6.88
C ALA A 45 0.84 1.39 7.56
N THR A 46 1.92 1.59 6.80
CA THR A 46 3.16 2.17 7.33
C THR A 46 2.99 3.65 7.72
N LEU A 47 2.25 4.43 6.93
CA LEU A 47 1.91 5.80 7.26
C LEU A 47 1.08 5.90 8.53
N ASP A 48 0.10 5.03 8.71
CA ASP A 48 -0.75 4.98 9.90
C ASP A 48 0.05 4.57 11.15
N ALA A 49 0.92 3.55 11.04
CA ALA A 49 1.81 3.14 12.13
C ALA A 49 2.78 4.28 12.54
N SER A 50 3.37 4.98 11.56
CA SER A 50 4.28 6.10 11.82
C SER A 50 3.59 7.32 12.47
N ALA A 51 2.27 7.44 12.34
CA ALA A 51 1.51 8.50 13.00
C ALA A 51 1.22 8.18 14.47
N GLN A 52 1.34 6.91 14.88
CA GLN A 52 1.01 6.43 16.22
C GLN A 52 2.25 6.30 17.13
N VAL A 53 3.45 6.25 16.55
CA VAL A 53 4.73 6.20 17.27
C VAL A 53 5.44 7.54 17.10
N ASP A 54 5.87 8.17 18.20
CA ASP A 54 6.75 9.36 18.16
C ASP A 54 8.14 8.96 17.65
N GLY A 55 8.29 8.77 16.33
CA GLY A 55 9.54 8.41 15.67
C GLY A 55 9.34 7.42 14.52
N ASP A 56 10.34 7.34 13.62
CA ASP A 56 10.35 6.48 12.43
C ASP A 56 10.69 5.01 12.75
N ASP A 57 10.49 4.56 13.99
CA ASP A 57 10.89 3.23 14.44
C ASP A 57 9.79 2.19 14.17
N LEU A 58 9.67 1.78 12.91
CA LEU A 58 8.79 0.68 12.50
C LEU A 58 9.14 -0.64 13.20
N ALA A 59 10.36 -0.81 13.74
CA ALA A 59 10.75 -2.02 14.45
C ALA A 59 10.12 -2.10 15.86
N ALA A 60 9.69 -0.97 16.41
CA ALA A 60 8.90 -0.91 17.63
C ALA A 60 7.41 -1.22 17.41
N THR A 61 6.95 -1.28 16.15
CA THR A 61 5.55 -1.58 15.81
C THR A 61 5.28 -3.07 15.90
N ASP A 62 4.17 -3.45 16.54
CA ASP A 62 3.71 -4.84 16.59
C ASP A 62 3.55 -5.41 15.16
N PRO A 63 4.30 -6.46 14.78
CA PRO A 63 4.25 -7.01 13.44
C PRO A 63 2.88 -7.59 13.08
N ILE A 64 2.11 -8.06 14.07
CA ILE A 64 0.76 -8.56 13.85
C ILE A 64 -0.18 -7.38 13.56
N GLY A 65 -0.10 -6.31 14.36
CA GLY A 65 -0.83 -5.07 14.13
C GLY A 65 -0.53 -4.45 12.75
N LEU A 66 0.74 -4.45 12.32
CA LEU A 66 1.10 -3.98 10.98
C LEU A 66 0.46 -4.84 9.88
N LEU A 67 0.47 -6.17 10.02
CA LEU A 67 -0.15 -7.07 9.05
C LEU A 67 -1.68 -6.90 9.01
N GLU A 68 -2.33 -6.70 10.16
CA GLU A 68 -3.75 -6.37 10.24
C GLU A 68 -4.07 -5.05 9.54
N ALA A 69 -3.24 -4.02 9.73
CA ALA A 69 -3.39 -2.76 9.02
C ALA A 69 -3.26 -2.93 7.50
N VAL A 70 -2.28 -3.72 7.02
CA VAL A 70 -2.14 -4.04 5.59
C VAL A 70 -3.38 -4.76 5.07
N GLN A 71 -3.91 -5.73 5.80
CA GLN A 71 -5.12 -6.45 5.43
C GLN A 71 -6.32 -5.50 5.35
N ARG A 72 -6.50 -4.63 6.34
CA ARG A 72 -7.55 -3.62 6.36
C ARG A 72 -7.48 -2.70 5.14
N TYR A 73 -6.31 -2.14 4.82
CA TYR A 73 -6.18 -1.28 3.66
C TYR A 73 -6.28 -2.02 2.32
N SER A 74 -6.02 -3.34 2.31
CA SER A 74 -6.28 -4.18 1.13
C SER A 74 -7.78 -4.29 0.85
N GLU A 75 -8.62 -4.39 1.89
CA GLU A 75 -10.09 -4.39 1.75
C GLU A 75 -10.65 -3.05 1.26
N LEU A 76 -9.94 -1.95 1.54
CA LEU A 76 -10.31 -0.61 1.06
C LEU A 76 -9.79 -0.30 -0.35
N THR A 77 -8.96 -1.17 -0.93
CA THR A 77 -8.29 -0.93 -2.22
C THR A 77 -8.92 -1.75 -3.34
N THR A 78 -9.38 -1.07 -4.39
CA THR A 78 -9.86 -1.70 -5.62
C THR A 78 -8.92 -1.38 -6.78
N VAL A 79 -8.43 -2.41 -7.47
CA VAL A 79 -7.54 -2.26 -8.63
C VAL A 79 -8.22 -2.73 -9.91
N PHE A 80 -8.38 -1.82 -10.85
CA PHE A 80 -8.79 -2.15 -12.21
C PHE A 80 -7.55 -2.44 -13.06
N CYS A 81 -7.49 -3.65 -13.62
CA CYS A 81 -6.40 -4.06 -14.50
C CYS A 81 -6.87 -4.88 -15.68
N GLN A 82 -5.98 -5.04 -16.67
CA GLN A 82 -6.24 -5.93 -17.80
C GLN A 82 -6.14 -7.38 -17.31
N ALA A 83 -7.16 -8.19 -17.58
CA ALA A 83 -7.27 -9.54 -17.02
C ALA A 83 -6.07 -10.47 -17.36
N GLY A 84 -5.51 -10.35 -18.57
CA GLY A 84 -4.31 -11.08 -19.00
C GLY A 84 -2.99 -10.44 -18.55
N GLY A 85 -3.04 -9.27 -17.92
CA GLY A 85 -1.90 -8.57 -17.36
C GLY A 85 -1.64 -8.90 -15.89
N ILE A 86 -2.39 -9.85 -15.33
CA ILE A 86 -2.22 -10.31 -13.94
C ILE A 86 -1.13 -11.38 -13.91
N SER A 87 0.00 -11.05 -13.31
CA SER A 87 1.14 -11.94 -13.10
C SER A 87 1.05 -12.63 -11.74
N VAL A 88 1.08 -13.96 -11.74
CA VAL A 88 1.10 -14.77 -10.52
C VAL A 88 2.55 -14.94 -10.04
N PRO A 89 2.83 -14.76 -8.74
CA PRO A 89 4.17 -15.00 -8.19
C PRO A 89 4.68 -16.41 -8.55
N ALA A 90 5.91 -16.48 -9.07
CA ALA A 90 6.52 -17.74 -9.50
C ALA A 90 6.78 -18.73 -8.35
N SER A 91 6.86 -18.22 -7.11
CA SER A 91 6.99 -19.04 -5.90
C SER A 91 5.95 -18.62 -4.87
N TYR A 92 5.26 -19.61 -4.32
CA TYR A 92 4.42 -19.42 -3.15
C TYR A 92 5.33 -19.23 -1.93
N ARG A 93 5.14 -18.13 -1.20
CA ARG A 93 5.81 -17.90 0.08
C ARG A 93 4.80 -18.07 1.21
N SER A 94 4.98 -19.14 1.98
CA SER A 94 4.25 -19.35 3.22
C SER A 94 4.72 -18.33 4.25
N VAL A 95 3.77 -17.66 4.90
CA VAL A 95 4.04 -16.73 6.02
C VAL A 95 4.22 -17.47 7.34
N LEU A 96 3.89 -18.77 7.41
CA LEU A 96 3.80 -19.56 8.66
C LEU A 96 4.89 -20.65 8.81
N THR A 97 6.06 -20.46 8.23
CA THR A 97 7.22 -21.39 8.38
C THR A 97 8.42 -20.62 8.88
#